data_AF-A0A2R4FUC2-F1
#
_entry.id   AF-A0A2R4FUC2-F1
#
_cell.length_a   1.000
_cell.length_b   1.000
_cell.length_c   1.000
_cell.angle_alpha   90.00
_cell.angle_beta   90.00
_cell.angle_gamma   90.00
#
_symmetry.space_group_name_H-M   'P 1'
#
loop_
_entity.id
_entity.type
_entity.pdbx_description
1 polymer ?
#
loop_
_entity_poly.entity_id
_entity_poly.type
_entity_poly.pdbx_seq_one_letter_code
_entity_poly.pdbx_strand_id
1 'polypeptide(L)'
;MTRTVRAALALTTLLAGTVMLAQPPARAAAWETLIDGSSFADRNALMAEWNFRYPWGSDHNGSARMYASATDTNHVYLSPSGQLNIKATRITWDEGTSSADPHLPIRYHSGAIHAKDQVLVNDQFPNYEVRGEFQAPSSRGTWPAFWLTGANSWPPESDILEYKGDARNWFNTYDGAWDNTIVGVSNPGAWHEYRVWIAKVNATDVDIHYYLDGQWKGQHRGSNFVGKPMWLIINLQMEGSSGSPGPTAETLYRARNVYLGRTRN
;
A
#
# COMPACT_ATOMS: atom_id res chain seq x y z
N MET A 1 -42.55 -91.97 -8.72
CA MET A 1 -43.02 -90.61 -9.11
C MET A 1 -42.39 -89.61 -8.17
N THR A 2 -41.25 -89.06 -8.58
CA THR A 2 -40.32 -88.32 -7.71
C THR A 2 -40.55 -86.83 -7.89
N ARG A 3 -40.92 -86.15 -6.79
CA ARG A 3 -41.15 -84.70 -6.71
C ARG A 3 -39.83 -83.94 -6.84
N THR A 4 -39.81 -82.89 -7.65
CA THR A 4 -38.72 -81.89 -7.69
C THR A 4 -39.29 -80.53 -7.30
N VAL A 5 -38.82 -79.99 -6.18
CA VAL A 5 -39.14 -78.64 -5.69
C VAL A 5 -38.09 -77.69 -6.25
N ARG A 6 -38.51 -76.62 -6.94
CA ARG A 6 -37.63 -75.53 -7.39
C ARG A 6 -37.56 -74.45 -6.30
N ALA A 7 -36.37 -74.15 -5.82
CA ALA A 7 -36.10 -73.03 -4.92
C ALA A 7 -36.06 -71.71 -5.72
N ALA A 8 -36.77 -70.69 -5.24
CA ALA A 8 -36.71 -69.33 -5.77
C ALA A 8 -35.70 -68.52 -4.95
N LEU A 9 -34.72 -67.94 -5.62
CA LEU A 9 -33.71 -67.06 -5.02
C LEU A 9 -34.23 -65.62 -5.07
N ALA A 10 -34.49 -65.01 -3.92
CA ALA A 10 -34.87 -63.60 -3.82
C ALA A 10 -33.61 -62.73 -3.77
N LEU A 11 -33.48 -61.79 -4.71
CA LEU A 11 -32.39 -60.83 -4.79
C LEU A 11 -32.82 -59.53 -4.12
N THR A 12 -32.27 -59.23 -2.94
CA THR A 12 -32.49 -57.97 -2.21
C THR A 12 -31.50 -56.91 -2.70
N THR A 13 -31.97 -55.92 -3.45
CA THR A 13 -31.20 -54.72 -3.80
C THR A 13 -31.17 -53.75 -2.64
N LEU A 14 -30.00 -53.54 -2.03
CA LEU A 14 -29.74 -52.42 -1.11
C LEU A 14 -29.53 -51.14 -1.94
N LEU A 15 -30.44 -50.17 -1.84
CA LEU A 15 -30.16 -48.78 -2.26
C LEU A 15 -29.35 -48.09 -1.15
N ALA A 16 -28.06 -47.87 -1.39
CA ALA A 16 -27.26 -46.96 -0.58
C ALA A 16 -27.61 -45.52 -0.94
N GLY A 17 -28.52 -44.90 -0.18
CA GLY A 17 -28.86 -43.48 -0.32
C GLY A 17 -27.70 -42.61 0.12
N THR A 18 -27.09 -41.90 -0.83
CA THR A 18 -26.08 -40.87 -0.55
C THR A 18 -26.79 -39.64 0.01
N VAL A 19 -26.59 -39.35 1.30
CA VAL A 19 -27.04 -38.09 1.90
C VAL A 19 -26.12 -36.98 1.38
N MET A 20 -26.55 -36.25 0.35
CA MET A 20 -25.91 -35.00 -0.03
C MET A 20 -26.22 -33.96 1.05
N LEU A 21 -25.26 -33.69 1.93
CA LEU A 21 -25.32 -32.54 2.81
C LEU A 21 -25.29 -31.28 1.93
N ALA A 22 -26.39 -30.53 1.92
CA ALA A 22 -26.44 -29.24 1.25
C ALA A 22 -25.34 -28.34 1.82
N GLN A 23 -24.42 -27.90 0.96
CA GLN A 23 -23.43 -26.91 1.37
C GLN A 23 -24.18 -25.63 1.79
N PRO A 24 -23.81 -25.01 2.93
CA PRO A 24 -24.36 -23.72 3.29
C PRO A 24 -24.11 -22.74 2.13
N PRO A 25 -25.07 -21.84 1.85
CA PRO A 25 -24.93 -20.88 0.75
C PRO A 25 -23.64 -20.08 0.96
N ALA A 26 -22.83 -19.97 -0.09
CA ALA A 26 -21.67 -19.09 -0.10
C ALA A 26 -22.13 -17.68 0.29
N ARG A 27 -21.58 -17.15 1.39
CA ARG A 27 -21.86 -15.77 1.80
C ARG A 27 -21.29 -14.87 0.70
N ALA A 28 -22.11 -13.97 0.17
CA ALA A 28 -21.63 -12.97 -0.78
C ALA A 28 -20.56 -12.11 -0.09
N ALA A 29 -19.40 -11.96 -0.72
CA ALA A 29 -18.33 -11.13 -0.19
C ALA A 29 -18.84 -9.70 0.00
N ALA A 30 -18.68 -9.16 1.22
CA ALA A 30 -19.02 -7.78 1.54
C ALA A 30 -17.80 -6.88 1.29
N TRP A 31 -18.03 -5.60 1.00
CA TRP A 31 -16.95 -4.62 0.91
C TRP A 31 -16.86 -3.79 2.20
N GLU A 32 -15.65 -3.63 2.73
CA GLU A 32 -15.34 -2.79 3.91
C GLU A 32 -14.45 -1.62 3.50
N THR A 33 -14.82 -0.41 3.92
CA THR A 33 -13.94 0.76 3.86
C THR A 33 -13.22 0.91 5.20
N LEU A 34 -11.89 0.94 5.16
CA LEU A 34 -11.04 1.14 6.34
C LEU A 34 -10.67 2.62 6.47
N ILE A 35 -10.17 3.21 5.39
CA ILE A 35 -9.91 4.65 5.28
C ILE A 35 -10.77 5.17 4.14
N ASP A 36 -11.60 6.16 4.44
CA ASP A 36 -12.34 6.90 3.42
C ASP A 36 -11.58 8.17 2.99
N GLY A 37 -12.05 8.81 1.91
CA GLY A 37 -11.42 10.02 1.38
C GLY A 37 -11.47 11.24 2.31
N SER A 38 -12.09 11.13 3.49
CA SER A 38 -12.24 12.21 4.47
C SER A 38 -11.16 12.21 5.56
N SER A 39 -10.21 11.27 5.54
CA SER A 39 -9.15 11.19 6.57
C SER A 39 -8.28 12.45 6.67
N PHE A 40 -8.33 13.37 5.70
CA PHE A 40 -7.62 14.64 5.73
C PHE A 40 -8.54 15.85 5.91
N ALA A 41 -9.81 15.66 6.24
CA ALA A 41 -10.79 16.73 6.43
C ALA A 41 -10.39 17.70 7.56
N ASP A 42 -9.92 17.14 8.68
CA ASP A 42 -9.35 17.90 9.78
C ASP A 42 -8.33 17.06 10.56
N ARG A 43 -7.73 17.66 11.58
CA ARG A 43 -6.66 17.04 12.35
C ARG A 43 -7.14 15.85 13.19
N ASN A 44 -8.38 15.86 13.66
CA ASN A 44 -8.95 14.73 14.39
C ASN A 44 -9.19 13.56 13.45
N ALA A 45 -9.72 13.81 12.24
CA ALA A 45 -9.86 12.79 11.20
C ALA A 45 -8.49 12.20 10.79
N LEU A 46 -7.48 13.05 10.61
CA LEU A 46 -6.11 12.60 10.33
C LEU A 46 -5.59 11.70 11.45
N MET A 47 -5.72 12.14 12.70
CA MET A 47 -5.25 11.38 13.85
C MET A 47 -6.10 10.15 14.16
N ALA A 48 -7.31 10.03 13.63
CA ALA A 48 -8.13 8.82 13.74
C ALA A 48 -7.51 7.70 12.91
N GLU A 49 -7.10 8.00 11.67
CA GLU A 49 -6.66 7.00 10.68
C GLU A 49 -5.12 6.87 10.54
N TRP A 50 -4.36 7.90 10.91
CA TRP A 50 -2.92 7.97 10.62
C TRP A 50 -2.08 8.23 11.87
N ASN A 51 -0.93 7.58 11.92
CA ASN A 51 0.17 7.90 12.81
C ASN A 51 1.19 8.79 12.08
N PHE A 52 1.96 9.56 12.85
CA PHE A 52 3.01 10.43 12.31
C PHE A 52 4.35 9.70 12.21
N ARG A 53 5.15 10.09 11.21
CA ARG A 53 6.45 9.52 10.84
C ARG A 53 6.34 8.10 10.28
N TYR A 54 7.49 7.46 10.00
CA TYR A 54 7.51 6.05 9.66
C TYR A 54 7.18 5.19 10.89
N PRO A 55 6.66 3.97 10.71
CA PRO A 55 6.36 3.09 11.85
C PRO A 55 7.62 2.70 12.66
N TRP A 56 8.82 2.88 12.09
CA TRP A 56 10.11 2.66 12.77
C TRP A 56 10.82 3.96 13.19
N GLY A 57 10.20 5.14 13.06
CA GLY A 57 10.77 6.41 13.54
C GLY A 57 10.93 7.48 12.46
N SER A 58 11.96 8.30 12.58
CA SER A 58 12.11 9.53 11.79
C SER A 58 12.93 9.40 10.51
N ASP A 59 13.68 8.32 10.35
CA ASP A 59 14.74 8.23 9.36
C ASP A 59 14.46 7.13 8.33
N HIS A 60 15.02 7.30 7.13
CA HIS A 60 15.01 6.33 6.03
C HIS A 60 16.30 6.45 5.22
N ASN A 61 16.42 5.74 4.10
CA ASN A 61 17.59 5.74 3.20
C ASN A 61 17.83 7.04 2.38
N GLY A 62 17.34 8.18 2.87
CA GLY A 62 17.54 9.50 2.24
C GLY A 62 18.12 10.54 3.21
N SER A 63 18.25 11.77 2.74
CA SER A 63 18.83 12.89 3.50
C SER A 63 17.80 13.75 4.23
N ALA A 64 16.52 13.38 4.25
CA ALA A 64 15.50 14.03 5.05
C ALA A 64 15.19 13.24 6.32
N ARG A 65 15.09 13.96 7.43
CA ARG A 65 14.56 13.48 8.72
C ARG A 65 13.12 13.94 8.89
N MET A 66 12.25 13.04 9.34
CA MET A 66 10.81 13.28 9.45
C MET A 66 10.42 13.93 10.78
N TYR A 67 9.80 15.11 10.69
CA TYR A 67 9.27 15.88 11.79
C TYR A 67 7.76 16.03 11.67
N ALA A 68 7.05 15.23 12.45
CA ALA A 68 5.61 15.37 12.66
C ALA A 68 5.22 14.70 13.97
N SER A 69 4.18 15.21 14.61
CA SER A 69 3.56 14.62 15.80
C SER A 69 2.12 15.14 15.93
N ALA A 70 1.41 14.77 17.00
CA ALA A 70 0.10 15.33 17.33
C ALA A 70 0.12 16.85 17.61
N THR A 71 1.28 17.43 17.90
CA THR A 71 1.43 18.88 18.15
C THR A 71 2.36 19.59 17.17
N ASP A 72 3.24 18.87 16.48
CA ASP A 72 4.15 19.42 15.45
C ASP A 72 3.51 19.31 14.06
N THR A 73 3.30 20.46 13.43
CA THR A 73 2.69 20.60 12.10
C THR A 73 3.61 21.30 11.10
N ASN A 74 4.89 21.51 11.44
CA ASN A 74 5.79 22.30 10.60
C ASN A 74 6.03 21.66 9.22
N HIS A 75 6.08 20.33 9.16
CA HIS A 75 6.34 19.58 7.92
C HIS A 75 5.18 18.69 7.47
N VAL A 76 4.16 18.49 8.31
CA VAL A 76 2.95 17.75 7.98
C VAL A 76 1.73 18.54 8.48
N TYR A 77 0.95 19.08 7.56
CA TYR A 77 -0.21 19.92 7.89
C TYR A 77 -1.35 19.77 6.88
N LEU A 78 -2.54 20.20 7.26
CA LEU A 78 -3.73 20.15 6.41
C LEU A 78 -4.04 21.55 5.85
N SER A 79 -4.43 21.62 4.58
CA SER A 79 -5.09 22.81 4.03
C SER A 79 -6.60 22.74 4.30
N PRO A 80 -7.31 23.90 4.39
CA PRO A 80 -8.75 23.93 4.69
C PRO A 80 -9.66 23.10 3.78
N SER A 81 -9.18 22.75 2.58
CA SER A 81 -9.90 21.97 1.57
C SER A 81 -9.66 20.45 1.65
N GLY A 82 -9.32 19.93 2.82
CA GLY A 82 -9.16 18.48 3.04
C GLY A 82 -7.92 17.87 2.37
N GLN A 83 -6.81 18.62 2.34
CA GLN A 83 -5.58 18.19 1.65
C GLN A 83 -4.43 18.08 2.65
N LEU A 84 -3.73 16.94 2.62
CA LEU A 84 -2.46 16.76 3.30
C LEU A 84 -1.35 17.49 2.54
N ASN A 85 -0.51 18.20 3.27
CA ASN A 85 0.73 18.79 2.77
C ASN A 85 1.89 18.20 3.56
N ILE A 86 2.87 17.65 2.84
CA ILE A 86 4.18 17.27 3.37
C ILE A 86 5.21 18.23 2.78
N LYS A 87 5.94 18.92 3.65
CA LYS A 87 6.90 19.96 3.27
C LYS A 87 8.32 19.54 3.60
N ALA A 88 9.20 19.54 2.59
CA ALA A 88 10.63 19.44 2.79
C ALA A 88 11.28 20.83 2.79
N THR A 89 12.11 21.10 3.80
CA THR A 89 12.89 22.34 3.94
C THR A 89 14.35 21.98 4.13
N ARG A 90 15.24 22.60 3.36
CA ARG A 90 16.68 22.39 3.46
C ARG A 90 17.24 23.07 4.73
N ILE A 91 18.06 22.36 5.48
CA ILE A 91 18.75 22.90 6.65
C ILE A 91 20.15 23.41 6.29
N THR A 92 20.72 24.26 7.15
CA THR A 92 22.06 24.86 6.95
C THR A 92 23.04 24.55 8.08
N TRP A 93 22.67 23.67 9.01
CA TRP A 93 23.53 23.20 10.10
C TRP A 93 23.78 21.69 9.97
N ASP A 94 24.76 21.18 10.71
CA ASP A 94 25.03 19.75 10.82
C ASP A 94 24.10 19.13 11.87
N GLU A 95 23.27 18.19 11.44
CA GLU A 95 22.36 17.43 12.30
C GLU A 95 22.72 15.93 12.35
N GLY A 96 23.90 15.59 11.84
CA GLY A 96 24.37 14.22 11.69
C GLY A 96 23.78 13.50 10.48
N THR A 97 23.73 12.17 10.55
CA THR A 97 23.30 11.29 9.47
C THR A 97 22.00 10.58 9.79
N SER A 98 21.36 10.04 8.76
CA SER A 98 20.25 9.12 8.89
C SER A 98 20.67 7.88 9.70
N SER A 99 19.77 7.41 10.58
CA SER A 99 19.96 6.16 11.29
C SER A 99 19.76 4.91 10.43
N ALA A 100 19.30 5.05 9.18
CA ALA A 100 19.10 3.94 8.24
C ALA A 100 20.20 3.92 7.16
N ASP A 101 20.56 2.73 6.67
CA ASP A 101 21.46 2.55 5.53
C ASP A 101 20.98 3.38 4.32
N PRO A 102 21.87 4.07 3.58
CA PRO A 102 23.33 4.06 3.69
C PRO A 102 23.89 5.16 4.60
N HIS A 103 23.13 5.60 5.60
CA HIS A 103 23.50 6.62 6.59
C HIS A 103 23.86 7.98 5.97
N LEU A 104 23.04 8.45 5.02
CA LEU A 104 23.27 9.74 4.37
C LEU A 104 23.20 10.91 5.37
N PRO A 105 24.00 11.97 5.20
CA PRO A 105 23.87 13.20 5.99
C PRO A 105 22.46 13.77 5.91
N ILE A 106 21.92 14.23 7.05
CA ILE A 106 20.65 14.94 7.09
C ILE A 106 20.86 16.34 6.55
N ARG A 107 20.14 16.66 5.48
CA ARG A 107 20.18 17.96 4.78
C ARG A 107 18.81 18.60 4.71
N TYR A 108 17.76 17.88 5.07
CA TYR A 108 16.38 18.35 5.01
C TYR A 108 15.59 17.91 6.24
N HIS A 109 14.66 18.77 6.64
CA HIS A 109 13.53 18.39 7.48
C HIS A 109 12.33 18.16 6.59
N SER A 110 11.61 17.06 6.80
CA SER A 110 10.44 16.69 5.99
C SER A 110 9.41 15.93 6.84
N GLY A 111 8.47 15.23 6.23
CA GLY A 111 7.42 14.50 6.91
C GLY A 111 7.08 13.14 6.28
N ALA A 112 6.53 12.28 7.13
CA ALA A 112 5.91 11.02 6.76
C ALA A 112 4.68 10.80 7.66
N ILE A 113 3.72 10.05 7.15
CA ILE A 113 2.62 9.47 7.93
C ILE A 113 2.42 8.02 7.51
N HIS A 114 1.88 7.18 8.40
CA HIS A 114 1.48 5.82 8.07
C HIS A 114 0.09 5.51 8.63
N ALA A 115 -0.68 4.71 7.90
CA ALA A 115 -2.01 4.30 8.32
C ALA A 115 -1.93 3.43 9.59
N LYS A 116 -2.94 3.55 10.45
CA LYS A 116 -3.12 2.64 11.59
C LYS A 116 -3.60 1.26 11.15
N ASP A 117 -4.45 1.23 10.13
CA ASP A 117 -4.82 -0.01 9.45
C ASP A 117 -3.68 -0.55 8.59
N GLN A 118 -3.61 -1.88 8.51
CA GLN A 118 -2.64 -2.60 7.68
C GLN A 118 -3.36 -3.32 6.54
N VAL A 119 -2.68 -3.41 5.39
CA VAL A 119 -3.07 -4.33 4.33
C VAL A 119 -2.63 -5.73 4.73
N LEU A 120 -3.59 -6.63 4.96
CA LEU A 120 -3.33 -8.05 5.26
C LEU A 120 -4.20 -8.92 4.37
N VAL A 121 -3.61 -9.41 3.28
CA VAL A 121 -4.30 -10.30 2.33
C VAL A 121 -4.32 -11.72 2.88
N ASN A 122 -5.51 -12.32 3.00
CA ASN A 122 -5.72 -13.70 3.46
C ASN A 122 -7.09 -14.24 3.02
N ASP A 123 -7.51 -15.41 3.50
CA ASP A 123 -8.78 -16.02 3.10
C ASP A 123 -10.02 -15.23 3.57
N GLN A 124 -9.90 -14.49 4.66
CA GLN A 124 -10.97 -13.61 5.16
C GLN A 124 -11.04 -12.31 4.36
N PHE A 125 -9.88 -11.76 3.99
CA PHE A 125 -9.73 -10.51 3.26
C PHE A 125 -8.90 -10.71 1.98
N PRO A 126 -9.50 -11.31 0.93
CA PRO A 126 -8.74 -11.74 -0.25
C PRO A 126 -8.37 -10.60 -1.19
N ASN A 127 -9.08 -9.47 -1.17
CA ASN A 127 -8.82 -8.35 -2.07
C ASN A 127 -8.75 -7.03 -1.29
N TYR A 128 -7.84 -6.16 -1.72
CA TYR A 128 -7.70 -4.79 -1.25
C TYR A 128 -7.65 -3.81 -2.42
N GLU A 129 -8.20 -2.62 -2.20
CA GLU A 129 -7.97 -1.45 -3.04
C GLU A 129 -7.29 -0.38 -2.21
N VAL A 130 -6.20 0.15 -2.74
CA VAL A 130 -5.47 1.28 -2.17
C VAL A 130 -5.34 2.34 -3.25
N ARG A 131 -5.79 3.57 -2.97
CA ARG A 131 -5.67 4.68 -3.92
C ARG A 131 -5.56 6.03 -3.23
N GLY A 132 -5.13 7.02 -3.98
CA GLY A 132 -5.15 8.42 -3.56
C GLY A 132 -4.81 9.35 -4.72
N GLU A 133 -5.10 10.63 -4.53
CA GLU A 133 -4.74 11.68 -5.48
C GLU A 133 -3.57 12.50 -4.94
N PHE A 134 -2.58 12.77 -5.79
CA PHE A 134 -1.33 13.38 -5.36
C PHE A 134 -0.85 14.48 -6.30
N GLN A 135 -0.21 15.51 -5.73
CA GLN A 135 0.67 16.45 -6.44
C GLN A 135 2.10 16.20 -5.96
N ALA A 136 2.93 15.61 -6.80
CA ALA A 136 4.27 15.13 -6.45
C ALA A 136 5.38 16.03 -7.01
N PRO A 137 6.38 16.41 -6.19
CA PRO A 137 7.61 16.99 -6.72
C PRO A 137 8.40 15.94 -7.50
N SER A 138 9.04 16.36 -8.59
CA SER A 138 9.75 15.46 -9.52
C SER A 138 11.09 16.04 -9.99
N SER A 139 11.60 17.07 -9.31
CA SER A 139 12.92 17.62 -9.58
C SER A 139 14.01 16.76 -8.94
N ARG A 140 15.23 16.80 -9.50
CA ARG A 140 16.39 16.11 -8.92
C ARG A 140 16.46 16.28 -7.39
N GLY A 141 16.66 15.18 -6.68
CA GLY A 141 16.75 15.13 -5.22
C GLY A 141 15.43 15.18 -4.46
N THR A 142 14.28 15.15 -5.14
CA THR A 142 12.97 14.95 -4.48
C THR A 142 12.53 13.50 -4.61
N TRP A 143 12.09 12.89 -3.52
CA TRP A 143 11.66 11.49 -3.45
C TRP A 143 10.33 11.33 -2.70
N PRO A 144 9.20 11.80 -3.27
CA PRO A 144 7.88 11.51 -2.73
C PRO A 144 7.50 10.05 -2.97
N ALA A 145 6.80 9.46 -2.00
CA ALA A 145 6.28 8.10 -2.12
C ALA A 145 4.89 7.91 -1.49
N PHE A 146 4.11 7.00 -2.07
CA PHE A 146 2.90 6.39 -1.52
C PHE A 146 3.02 4.88 -1.73
N TRP A 147 3.16 4.12 -0.66
CA TRP A 147 3.69 2.77 -0.77
C TRP A 147 3.28 1.86 0.39
N LEU A 148 3.45 0.57 0.16
CA LEU A 148 3.19 -0.51 1.09
C LEU A 148 4.50 -1.21 1.45
N THR A 149 4.72 -1.49 2.73
CA THR A 149 5.87 -2.29 3.16
C THR A 149 5.53 -3.16 4.35
N GLY A 150 6.17 -4.33 4.46
CA GLY A 150 5.84 -5.30 5.48
C GLY A 150 6.02 -4.77 6.90
N ALA A 151 5.03 -5.02 7.75
CA ALA A 151 5.01 -4.46 9.10
C ALA A 151 5.94 -5.19 10.07
N ASN A 152 6.17 -6.48 9.82
CA ASN A 152 6.95 -7.38 10.68
C ASN A 152 8.09 -8.08 9.92
N SER A 153 8.23 -7.82 8.62
CA SER A 153 9.22 -8.44 7.75
C SER A 153 9.43 -7.56 6.53
N TRP A 154 10.66 -7.53 5.99
CA TRP A 154 10.91 -7.00 4.67
C TRP A 154 11.72 -8.03 3.89
N PRO A 155 11.26 -8.51 2.71
CA PRO A 155 10.00 -8.20 2.01
C PRO A 155 8.74 -8.61 2.81
N PRO A 156 7.52 -8.11 2.48
CA PRO A 156 7.06 -7.53 1.20
C PRO A 156 7.19 -6.00 1.05
N GLU A 157 7.19 -5.51 -0.18
CA GLU A 157 7.04 -4.08 -0.53
C GLU A 157 6.33 -3.87 -1.87
N SER A 158 5.53 -2.80 -1.98
CA SER A 158 4.87 -2.37 -3.20
C SER A 158 4.72 -0.86 -3.25
N ASP A 159 5.39 -0.22 -4.21
CA ASP A 159 5.35 1.22 -4.42
C ASP A 159 4.24 1.59 -5.40
N ILE A 160 3.29 2.41 -4.96
CA ILE A 160 2.11 2.83 -5.72
C ILE A 160 2.37 4.18 -6.41
N LEU A 161 3.04 5.09 -5.71
CA LEU A 161 3.63 6.30 -6.27
C LEU A 161 5.07 6.37 -5.78
N GLU A 162 6.02 6.53 -6.70
CA GLU A 162 7.40 6.81 -6.36
C GLU A 162 8.08 7.61 -7.48
N TYR A 163 8.59 8.80 -7.15
CA TYR A 163 9.40 9.59 -8.07
C TYR A 163 10.84 9.66 -7.57
N LYS A 164 11.80 9.51 -8.49
CA LYS A 164 13.24 9.51 -8.19
C LYS A 164 13.95 10.63 -8.94
N GLY A 165 13.62 11.88 -8.58
CA GLY A 165 14.32 13.06 -9.11
C GLY A 165 14.03 13.41 -10.58
N ASP A 166 13.04 12.75 -11.19
CA ASP A 166 12.50 13.08 -12.51
C ASP A 166 11.01 12.76 -12.58
N ALA A 167 10.37 13.03 -13.73
CA ALA A 167 8.93 12.91 -13.94
C ALA A 167 8.47 11.50 -14.37
N ARG A 168 9.16 10.45 -13.93
CA ARG A 168 8.75 9.06 -14.13
C ARG A 168 8.27 8.48 -12.80
N ASN A 169 7.03 8.01 -12.75
CA ASN A 169 6.53 7.23 -11.65
C ASN A 169 7.05 5.80 -11.76
N TRP A 170 7.53 5.27 -10.63
CA TRP A 170 7.95 3.89 -10.50
C TRP A 170 6.86 3.14 -9.73
N PHE A 171 6.15 2.26 -10.42
CA PHE A 171 5.42 1.20 -9.74
C PHE A 171 6.39 0.06 -9.50
N ASN A 172 6.66 -0.28 -8.25
CA ASN A 172 7.59 -1.36 -7.93
C ASN A 172 6.94 -2.40 -7.03
N THR A 173 7.42 -3.63 -7.10
CA THR A 173 7.15 -4.67 -6.11
C THR A 173 8.45 -5.35 -5.76
N TYR A 174 8.68 -5.58 -4.46
CA TYR A 174 9.79 -6.38 -3.98
C TYR A 174 9.29 -7.54 -3.13
N ASP A 175 9.61 -8.75 -3.60
CA ASP A 175 9.33 -10.02 -2.92
C ASP A 175 10.63 -10.80 -2.61
N GLY A 176 11.78 -10.14 -2.77
CA GLY A 176 13.12 -10.75 -2.84
C GLY A 176 13.79 -10.52 -4.20
N ALA A 177 12.99 -10.20 -5.23
CA ALA A 177 13.44 -9.60 -6.47
C ALA A 177 12.57 -8.38 -6.82
N TRP A 178 13.10 -7.48 -7.64
CA TRP A 178 12.36 -6.29 -8.07
C TRP A 178 11.60 -6.55 -9.36
N ASP A 179 10.30 -6.23 -9.36
CA ASP A 179 9.51 -6.00 -10.56
C ASP A 179 9.17 -4.50 -10.65
N ASN A 180 9.28 -3.93 -11.86
CA ASN A 180 9.18 -2.49 -12.08
C ASN A 180 8.36 -2.18 -13.32
N THR A 181 7.34 -1.34 -13.17
CA THR A 181 6.62 -0.70 -14.27
C THR A 181 6.85 0.81 -14.18
N ILE A 182 7.67 1.36 -15.09
CA ILE A 182 8.04 2.79 -15.11
C ILE A 182 7.14 3.54 -16.10
N VAL A 183 6.48 4.59 -15.63
CA VAL A 183 5.53 5.38 -16.43
C VAL A 183 5.90 6.86 -16.39
N GLY A 184 6.06 7.48 -17.56
CA GLY A 184 6.23 8.94 -17.65
C GLY A 184 4.94 9.68 -17.31
N VAL A 185 5.05 10.73 -16.51
CA VAL A 185 3.92 11.59 -16.09
C VAL A 185 4.25 13.03 -16.49
N SER A 186 3.42 13.62 -17.37
CA SER A 186 3.76 14.90 -18.01
C SER A 186 3.82 16.09 -17.03
N ASN A 187 3.03 16.06 -15.96
CA ASN A 187 3.03 17.10 -14.92
C ASN A 187 2.75 16.48 -13.55
N PRO A 188 3.75 15.88 -12.88
CA PRO A 188 3.55 15.27 -11.56
C PRO A 188 3.02 16.26 -10.50
N GLY A 189 3.21 17.57 -10.71
CA GLY A 189 2.67 18.62 -9.85
C GLY A 189 1.18 18.91 -10.03
N ALA A 190 0.53 18.37 -11.05
CA ALA A 190 -0.94 18.32 -11.14
C ALA A 190 -1.50 17.19 -10.26
N TRP A 191 -2.81 17.19 -10.02
CA TRP A 191 -3.45 16.08 -9.33
C TRP A 191 -3.54 14.87 -10.26
N HIS A 192 -2.97 13.76 -9.82
CA HIS A 192 -3.06 12.46 -10.48
C HIS A 192 -3.52 11.40 -9.47
N GLU A 193 -4.38 10.47 -9.90
CA GLU A 193 -4.77 9.32 -9.08
C GLU A 193 -3.81 8.15 -9.28
N TYR A 194 -3.31 7.60 -8.18
CA TYR A 194 -2.50 6.38 -8.17
C TYR A 194 -3.25 5.34 -7.38
N ARG A 195 -3.32 4.13 -7.95
CA ARG A 195 -4.18 3.07 -7.41
C ARG A 195 -3.55 1.71 -7.61
N VAL A 196 -3.73 0.84 -6.62
CA VAL A 196 -3.54 -0.59 -6.75
C VAL A 196 -4.80 -1.37 -6.42
N TRP A 197 -5.00 -2.47 -7.17
CA TRP A 197 -5.90 -3.55 -6.79
C TRP A 197 -5.05 -4.79 -6.47
N ILE A 198 -5.13 -5.25 -5.23
CA ILE A 198 -4.37 -6.40 -4.72
C ILE A 198 -5.34 -7.55 -4.54
N ALA A 199 -5.08 -8.68 -5.18
CA ALA A 199 -5.93 -9.87 -5.13
C ALA A 199 -5.13 -11.11 -4.74
N LYS A 200 -5.64 -11.88 -3.77
CA LYS A 200 -5.12 -13.19 -3.40
C LYS A 200 -5.24 -14.14 -4.58
N VAL A 201 -4.14 -14.76 -4.99
CA VAL A 201 -4.10 -15.70 -6.13
C VAL A 201 -4.13 -17.14 -5.65
N ASN A 202 -3.38 -17.44 -4.61
CA ASN A 202 -3.25 -18.78 -4.04
C ASN A 202 -3.00 -18.68 -2.52
N ALA A 203 -2.43 -19.72 -1.90
CA ALA A 203 -2.16 -19.74 -0.47
C ALA A 203 -1.06 -18.77 -0.02
N THR A 204 -0.15 -18.37 -0.92
CA THR A 204 1.04 -17.57 -0.60
C THR A 204 1.09 -16.23 -1.32
N ASP A 205 0.52 -16.13 -2.52
CA ASP A 205 0.81 -15.04 -3.42
C ASP A 205 -0.40 -14.14 -3.70
N VAL A 206 -0.07 -12.92 -4.12
CA VAL A 206 -1.05 -11.91 -4.58
C VAL A 206 -0.67 -11.38 -5.96
N ASP A 207 -1.66 -10.94 -6.73
CA ASP A 207 -1.46 -10.11 -7.91
C ASP A 207 -1.76 -8.64 -7.56
N ILE A 208 -0.84 -7.74 -7.93
CA ILE A 208 -0.95 -6.30 -7.69
C ILE A 208 -1.10 -5.61 -9.04
N HIS A 209 -2.27 -5.03 -9.30
CA HIS A 209 -2.56 -4.33 -10.54
C HIS A 209 -2.43 -2.83 -10.32
N TYR A 210 -1.59 -2.16 -11.10
CA TYR A 210 -1.27 -0.76 -10.97
C TYR A 210 -2.03 0.11 -11.96
N TYR A 211 -2.52 1.25 -11.49
CA TYR A 211 -3.28 2.20 -12.27
C TYR A 211 -2.77 3.63 -12.01
N LEU A 212 -2.75 4.42 -13.08
CA LEU A 212 -2.53 5.86 -13.05
C LEU A 212 -3.69 6.53 -13.78
N ASP A 213 -4.38 7.46 -13.12
CA ASP A 213 -5.55 8.17 -13.64
C ASP A 213 -6.63 7.22 -14.20
N GLY A 214 -6.93 6.16 -13.44
CA GLY A 214 -7.87 5.10 -13.84
C GLY A 214 -7.39 4.19 -14.98
N GLN A 215 -6.23 4.45 -15.59
CA GLN A 215 -5.68 3.63 -16.67
C GLN A 215 -4.79 2.54 -16.09
N TRP A 216 -5.06 1.27 -16.43
CA TRP A 216 -4.19 0.15 -16.08
C TRP A 216 -2.80 0.33 -16.71
N LYS A 217 -1.74 0.09 -15.93
CA LYS A 217 -0.34 0.25 -16.35
C LYS A 217 0.45 -1.05 -16.33
N GLY A 218 0.14 -1.95 -15.40
CA GLY A 218 0.86 -3.20 -15.24
C GLY A 218 0.29 -4.05 -14.12
N GLN A 219 0.77 -5.29 -14.07
CA GLN A 219 0.51 -6.23 -12.99
C GLN A 219 1.83 -6.84 -12.56
N HIS A 220 2.09 -6.87 -11.26
CA HIS A 220 3.19 -7.64 -10.66
C HIS A 220 2.65 -8.78 -9.81
N ARG A 221 3.44 -9.84 -9.67
CA ARG A 221 3.19 -10.93 -8.72
C ARG A 221 3.96 -10.63 -7.44
N GLY A 222 3.25 -10.48 -6.31
CA GLY A 222 3.86 -10.41 -4.99
C GLY A 222 3.96 -11.81 -4.38
N SER A 223 5.09 -12.48 -4.56
CA SER A 223 5.29 -13.84 -4.04
C SER A 223 5.39 -13.84 -2.51
N ASN A 224 4.69 -14.77 -1.85
CA ASN A 224 4.67 -14.85 -0.37
C ASN A 224 4.16 -13.57 0.33
N PHE A 225 3.23 -12.82 -0.27
CA PHE A 225 2.59 -11.65 0.35
C PHE A 225 1.38 -12.03 1.23
N VAL A 226 0.72 -13.16 0.97
CA VAL A 226 -0.42 -13.61 1.77
C VAL A 226 0.01 -13.86 3.22
N GLY A 227 -0.79 -13.38 4.17
CA GLY A 227 -0.52 -13.52 5.60
C GLY A 227 0.57 -12.56 6.13
N LYS A 228 1.15 -11.71 5.28
CA LYS A 228 2.12 -10.70 5.70
C LYS A 228 1.45 -9.33 5.79
N PRO A 229 1.30 -8.74 6.98
CA PRO A 229 0.73 -7.40 7.11
C PRO A 229 1.67 -6.35 6.51
N MET A 230 1.11 -5.35 5.84
CA MET A 230 1.85 -4.22 5.27
C MET A 230 1.31 -2.89 5.79
N TRP A 231 2.21 -1.99 6.17
CA TRP A 231 1.91 -0.58 6.44
C TRP A 231 1.64 0.17 5.15
N LEU A 232 0.68 1.09 5.17
CA LEU A 232 0.50 2.10 4.12
C LEU A 232 1.18 3.40 4.54
N ILE A 233 2.08 3.93 3.71
CA ILE A 233 2.93 5.07 4.04
C ILE A 233 2.82 6.17 2.98
N ILE A 234 2.80 7.43 3.42
CA ILE A 234 2.97 8.62 2.57
C ILE A 234 4.14 9.41 3.13
N ASN A 235 5.16 9.68 2.33
CA ASN A 235 6.31 10.48 2.76
C ASN A 235 6.87 11.35 1.62
N LEU A 236 7.65 12.35 2.01
CA LEU A 236 8.54 13.09 1.12
C LEU A 236 9.98 12.93 1.61
N GLN A 237 10.68 11.94 1.06
CA GLN A 237 12.12 11.80 1.26
C GLN A 237 12.88 12.71 0.29
N MET A 238 14.15 13.00 0.57
CA MET A 238 15.00 13.85 -0.25
C MET A 238 16.35 13.17 -0.50
N GLU A 239 16.91 13.39 -1.68
CA GLU A 239 18.17 12.81 -2.17
C GLU A 239 18.15 11.26 -2.15
N GLY A 240 19.28 10.61 -1.89
CA GLY A 240 19.41 9.15 -2.04
C GLY A 240 19.20 8.71 -3.49
N SER A 241 18.26 7.79 -3.72
CA SER A 241 17.92 7.28 -5.05
C SER A 241 17.38 8.36 -6.01
N SER A 242 16.95 9.51 -5.50
CA SER A 242 16.52 10.65 -6.32
C SER A 242 17.67 11.57 -6.78
N GLY A 243 18.92 11.24 -6.39
CA GLY A 243 20.12 12.00 -6.73
C GLY A 243 20.35 13.24 -5.85
N SER A 244 21.53 13.85 -5.98
CA SER A 244 21.93 15.03 -5.20
C SER A 244 22.74 16.03 -6.05
N PRO A 245 22.71 17.34 -5.76
CA PRO A 245 21.98 17.98 -4.67
C PRO A 245 20.46 18.05 -4.96
N GLY A 246 19.66 18.00 -3.90
CA GLY A 246 18.25 18.35 -3.96
C GLY A 246 17.99 19.87 -3.96
N PRO A 247 16.71 20.29 -4.03
CA PRO A 247 16.32 21.70 -4.10
C PRO A 247 16.74 22.51 -2.87
N THR A 248 17.07 23.79 -3.05
CA THR A 248 17.33 24.72 -1.94
C THR A 248 16.06 25.41 -1.44
N ALA A 249 15.04 25.52 -2.28
CA ALA A 249 13.73 26.06 -1.92
C ALA A 249 12.85 25.01 -1.23
N GLU A 250 11.82 25.47 -0.53
CA GLU A 250 10.81 24.59 0.04
C GLU A 250 10.14 23.74 -1.05
N THR A 251 10.01 22.46 -0.79
CA THR A 251 9.39 21.48 -1.69
C THR A 251 8.13 20.93 -1.04
N LEU A 252 7.03 20.86 -1.80
CA LEU A 252 5.75 20.37 -1.30
C LEU A 252 5.32 19.11 -2.04
N TYR A 253 4.86 18.12 -1.27
CA TYR A 253 4.13 16.95 -1.72
C TYR A 253 2.74 16.99 -1.11
N ARG A 254 1.69 16.82 -1.92
CA ARG A 254 0.30 16.91 -1.44
C ARG A 254 -0.49 15.66 -1.75
N ALA A 255 -1.40 15.32 -0.85
CA ALA A 255 -2.31 14.18 -1.00
C ALA A 255 -3.74 14.56 -0.63
N ARG A 256 -4.71 13.93 -1.31
CA ARG A 256 -6.14 14.00 -0.98
C ARG A 256 -6.85 12.73 -1.42
N ASN A 257 -8.08 12.53 -0.96
CA ASN A 257 -8.94 11.42 -1.36
C ASN A 257 -8.25 10.05 -1.21
N VAL A 258 -7.39 9.89 -0.20
CA VAL A 258 -6.73 8.61 0.08
C VAL A 258 -7.77 7.63 0.59
N TYR A 259 -7.70 6.41 0.09
CA TYR A 259 -8.70 5.39 0.34
C TYR A 259 -8.04 4.03 0.50
N LEU A 260 -8.56 3.28 1.48
CA LEU A 260 -8.21 1.89 1.74
C LEU A 260 -9.49 1.09 1.96
N GLY A 261 -9.75 0.11 1.10
CA GLY A 261 -10.89 -0.78 1.23
C GLY A 261 -10.53 -2.23 0.93
N ARG A 262 -11.38 -3.15 1.35
CA ARG A 262 -11.17 -4.60 1.17
C ARG A 262 -12.47 -5.37 1.02
N THR A 263 -12.40 -6.53 0.40
CA THR A 263 -13.46 -7.54 0.48
C THR A 263 -13.36 -8.32 1.79
N ARG A 264 -14.50 -8.70 2.38
CA ARG A 264 -14.62 -9.69 3.45
C ARG A 264 -15.47 -10.87 2.99
N ASN A 265 -14.91 -12.08 3.06
CA ASN A 265 -15.64 -13.34 2.88
C ASN A 265 -16.46 -13.72 4.13
#